data_AF-A0A226DGU2-F1
#
_entry.id   AF-A0A226DGU2-F1
#
_cell.length_a   1.000
_cell.length_b   1.000
_cell.length_c   1.000
_cell.angle_alpha   90.00
_cell.angle_beta   90.00
_cell.angle_gamma   90.00
#
_symmetry.space_group_name_H-M   'P 1'
#
loop_
_entity.id
_entity.type
_entity.pdbx_description
1 polymer ?
#
loop_
_entity_poly.entity_id
_entity_poly.type
_entity_poly.pdbx_seq_one_letter_code
_entity_poly.pdbx_strand_id
1 'polypeptide(L)'
;MVVTPIMWKSVENTSRFPFIWKCPVQFDRSLRTAVYHPISKQLIPWCLVLLKSVTSAFPCLFLITSQFFGRIHIEFVNLFGLWMCYILLAIGIVGELALLIYGKTPSVAFSSIKILERRLAWNMITPQKTRSSIDSAGLMLIVIVFVFAFYGCVIIPATTYFRLDPYSQFYHKILLNTQYDTLPARIILLTLNATLMLPAIQTCRVFSIVVTILTVLSRLILDCVAHLDRMTQVCREDDEMESIIRQYQALQIILIMGDELISLGILLFMIVGFVAAVAFIFASVKLSHLIPLPIFIYILSVAAIVPVMIQIMLPMFIAIFENASAFRDRGRQQLVFMANRKYIRRKLESMRIIRMQAGLFGFNVFLLKKAAKSVYYYNICNYTINTMLSVKLS
;
A
#
# COMPACT_ATOMS: atom_id res chain seq x y z
N MET A 1 -2.52 20.39 -9.24
CA MET A 1 -3.04 20.45 -7.85
C MET A 1 -1.89 19.98 -6.96
N VAL A 2 -0.89 20.85 -6.74
CA VAL A 2 0.48 20.49 -6.30
C VAL A 2 0.51 19.57 -5.08
N VAL A 3 1.45 18.59 -5.06
CA VAL A 3 1.77 17.79 -3.86
C VAL A 3 2.06 18.72 -2.69
N THR A 4 1.27 18.59 -1.64
CA THR A 4 1.33 19.54 -0.53
C THR A 4 2.53 19.25 0.38
N PRO A 5 2.98 20.25 1.16
CA PRO A 5 3.98 20.03 2.21
C PRO A 5 3.54 18.97 3.24
N ILE A 6 2.24 18.82 3.47
CA ILE A 6 1.67 17.85 4.42
C ILE A 6 1.83 16.43 3.90
N MET A 7 1.59 16.19 2.59
CA MET A 7 1.84 14.90 1.96
C MET A 7 3.32 14.52 2.03
N TRP A 8 4.25 15.45 1.75
CA TRP A 8 5.69 15.19 1.90
C TRP A 8 6.06 14.85 3.35
N LYS A 9 5.48 15.58 4.32
CA LYS A 9 5.68 15.30 5.75
C LYS A 9 5.19 13.89 6.13
N SER A 10 4.14 13.38 5.50
CA SER A 10 3.68 12.01 5.74
C SER A 10 4.72 10.96 5.32
N VAL A 11 5.35 11.13 4.15
CA VAL A 11 6.44 10.24 3.67
C VAL A 11 7.70 10.42 4.52
N GLU A 12 8.02 11.64 4.95
CA GLU A 12 9.11 11.86 5.90
C GLU A 12 8.85 11.12 7.21
N ASN A 13 7.62 11.13 7.72
CA ASN A 13 7.28 10.41 8.95
C ASN A 13 7.41 8.89 8.80
N THR A 14 7.24 8.32 7.59
CA THR A 14 7.51 6.89 7.38
C THR A 14 8.98 6.52 7.45
N SER A 15 9.88 7.50 7.32
CA SER A 15 11.32 7.33 7.58
C SER A 15 11.69 7.51 9.05
N ARG A 16 10.85 8.23 9.81
CA ARG A 16 11.00 8.48 11.24
C ARG A 16 10.42 7.37 12.10
N PHE A 17 10.40 6.13 11.64
CA PHE A 17 10.32 5.04 12.60
C PHE A 17 11.73 4.93 13.24
N PRO A 18 12.05 5.75 14.27
CA PRO A 18 13.42 6.19 14.57
C PRO A 18 14.24 5.10 15.25
N PHE A 19 13.59 3.99 15.62
CA PHE A 19 14.18 2.86 16.33
C PHE A 19 14.44 1.65 15.44
N ILE A 20 14.25 1.78 14.11
CA ILE A 20 14.27 0.63 13.21
C ILE A 20 15.53 0.63 12.33
N TRP A 21 16.03 -0.57 12.09
CA TRP A 21 17.07 -0.90 11.13
C TRP A 21 16.83 -0.34 9.72
N LYS A 22 17.92 -0.16 8.96
CA LYS A 22 17.87 0.31 7.56
C LYS A 22 17.08 -0.65 6.68
N CYS A 23 16.39 -0.11 5.69
CA CYS A 23 15.58 -0.85 4.72
C CYS A 23 16.23 -0.83 3.33
N PRO A 24 15.86 -1.76 2.43
CA PRO A 24 16.27 -1.70 1.03
C PRO A 24 15.82 -0.42 0.33
N VAL A 25 14.65 0.13 0.70
CA VAL A 25 14.15 1.41 0.19
C VAL A 25 13.88 2.34 1.37
N GLN A 26 14.54 3.50 1.40
CA GLN A 26 14.32 4.52 2.41
C GLN A 26 14.06 5.87 1.75
N PHE A 27 13.19 6.67 2.35
CA PHE A 27 12.98 8.04 1.88
C PHE A 27 14.05 8.96 2.47
N ASP A 28 14.82 9.62 1.60
CA ASP A 28 15.79 10.64 1.99
C ASP A 28 15.08 11.98 2.16
N ARG A 29 15.07 12.49 3.39
CA ARG A 29 14.45 13.77 3.76
C ARG A 29 15.11 14.97 3.10
N SER A 30 16.43 14.94 2.92
CA SER A 30 17.19 16.06 2.37
C SER A 30 16.91 16.22 0.88
N LEU A 31 16.96 15.12 0.15
CA LEU A 31 16.72 15.08 -1.29
C LEU A 31 15.23 15.01 -1.63
N ARG A 32 14.36 14.66 -0.66
CA ARG A 32 12.94 14.29 -0.87
C ARG A 32 12.77 13.29 -2.01
N THR A 33 13.54 12.21 -1.95
CA THR A 33 13.58 11.13 -2.96
C THR A 33 13.67 9.78 -2.27
N ALA A 34 13.13 8.73 -2.89
CA ALA A 34 13.38 7.37 -2.46
C ALA A 34 14.82 6.97 -2.84
N VAL A 35 15.57 6.44 -1.89
CA VAL A 35 16.94 5.95 -2.06
C VAL A 35 16.93 4.44 -1.86
N TYR A 36 17.52 3.73 -2.82
CA TYR A 36 17.70 2.29 -2.74
C TYR A 36 19.06 1.97 -2.13
N HIS A 37 19.06 1.13 -1.10
CA HIS A 37 20.25 0.60 -0.46
C HIS A 37 20.50 -0.83 -0.94
N PRO A 38 21.62 -1.09 -1.65
CA PRO A 38 21.95 -2.45 -2.05
C PRO A 38 22.26 -3.33 -0.84
N ILE A 39 22.21 -4.65 -1.04
CA ILE A 39 22.54 -5.66 -0.03
C ILE A 39 23.93 -5.33 0.55
N SER A 40 23.96 -5.01 1.84
CA SER A 40 25.17 -4.57 2.56
C SER A 40 25.08 -4.99 4.02
N LYS A 41 26.20 -4.91 4.75
CA LYS A 41 26.25 -5.24 6.20
C LYS A 41 25.26 -4.41 7.03
N GLN A 42 24.84 -3.24 6.53
CA GLN A 42 23.86 -2.39 7.20
C GLN A 42 22.43 -2.94 7.16
N LEU A 43 22.14 -3.89 6.26
CA LEU A 43 20.84 -4.57 6.13
C LEU A 43 20.78 -5.90 6.91
N ILE A 44 21.82 -6.25 7.69
CA ILE A 44 21.81 -7.48 8.51
C ILE A 44 20.63 -7.49 9.50
N PRO A 45 20.36 -6.41 10.28
CA PRO A 45 19.24 -6.44 11.22
C PRO A 45 17.88 -6.56 10.52
N TRP A 46 17.73 -5.95 9.34
CA TRP A 46 16.55 -6.10 8.50
C TRP A 46 16.32 -7.57 8.09
N CYS A 47 17.40 -8.24 7.64
CA CYS A 47 17.35 -9.64 7.24
C CYS A 47 16.97 -10.55 8.42
N LEU A 48 17.51 -10.28 9.61
CA LEU A 48 17.14 -11.02 10.84
C LEU A 48 15.65 -10.87 11.17
N VAL A 49 15.07 -9.68 11.01
CA VAL A 49 13.63 -9.48 11.25
C VAL A 49 12.78 -10.13 10.17
N LEU A 50 13.22 -10.11 8.92
CA LEU A 50 12.55 -10.83 7.83
C LEU A 50 12.55 -12.34 8.09
N LEU A 51 13.70 -12.91 8.49
CA LEU A 51 13.82 -14.31 8.89
C LEU A 51 12.94 -14.63 10.10
N LYS A 52 12.87 -13.72 11.09
CA LYS A 52 11.96 -13.85 12.21
C LYS A 52 10.49 -13.84 11.77
N SER A 53 10.13 -13.04 10.76
CA SER A 53 8.77 -12.99 10.21
C SER A 53 8.40 -14.32 9.57
N VAL A 54 9.30 -14.90 8.77
CA VAL A 54 9.11 -16.22 8.13
C VAL A 54 8.96 -17.32 9.18
N THR A 55 9.84 -17.35 10.18
CA THR A 55 9.77 -18.35 11.27
C THR A 55 8.54 -18.17 12.15
N SER A 56 7.98 -16.96 12.28
CA SER A 56 6.74 -16.70 13.00
C SER A 56 5.49 -17.08 12.20
N ALA A 57 5.55 -17.07 10.87
CA ALA A 57 4.45 -17.51 10.02
C ALA A 57 4.27 -19.04 10.02
N PHE A 58 5.34 -19.78 10.28
CA PHE A 58 5.32 -21.25 10.26
C PHE A 58 4.37 -21.87 11.32
N PRO A 59 4.39 -21.48 12.61
CA PRO A 59 3.42 -21.97 13.59
C PRO A 59 1.96 -21.66 13.20
N CYS A 60 1.69 -20.48 12.63
CA CYS A 60 0.35 -20.15 12.15
C CYS A 60 -0.10 -21.13 11.07
N LEU A 61 0.73 -21.33 10.05
CA LEU A 61 0.44 -22.24 8.94
C LEU A 61 0.26 -23.67 9.42
N PHE A 62 1.12 -24.13 10.33
CA PHE A 62 1.04 -25.47 10.92
C PHE A 62 -0.28 -25.68 11.69
N LEU A 63 -0.66 -24.72 12.54
CA LEU A 63 -1.90 -24.82 13.33
C LEU A 63 -3.14 -24.76 12.43
N ILE A 64 -3.17 -23.84 11.46
CA ILE A 64 -4.26 -23.71 10.50
C ILE A 64 -4.42 -25.00 9.70
N THR A 65 -3.34 -25.52 9.11
CA THR A 65 -3.38 -26.79 8.34
C THR A 65 -3.78 -27.97 9.22
N SER A 66 -3.27 -28.06 10.44
CA SER A 66 -3.65 -29.12 11.39
C SER A 66 -5.13 -29.09 11.76
N GLN A 67 -5.72 -27.90 11.89
CA GLN A 67 -7.17 -27.72 12.07
C GLN A 67 -7.94 -28.23 10.84
N PHE A 68 -7.52 -27.88 9.63
CA PHE A 68 -8.17 -28.34 8.40
C PHE A 68 -8.11 -29.87 8.22
N PHE A 69 -7.05 -30.52 8.68
CA PHE A 69 -6.93 -31.99 8.68
C PHE A 69 -7.60 -32.66 9.89
N GLY A 70 -8.29 -31.91 10.75
CA GLY A 70 -8.98 -32.46 11.93
C GLY A 70 -8.06 -33.03 13.00
N ARG A 71 -6.76 -32.69 12.99
CA ARG A 71 -5.78 -33.20 13.98
C ARG A 71 -5.83 -32.45 15.30
N ILE A 72 -6.15 -31.16 15.25
CA ILE A 72 -6.24 -30.27 16.42
C ILE A 72 -7.59 -29.58 16.35
N HIS A 73 -8.21 -29.36 17.51
CA HIS A 73 -9.40 -28.51 17.65
C HIS A 73 -9.00 -27.17 18.27
N ILE A 74 -9.14 -26.11 17.49
CA ILE A 74 -8.88 -24.71 17.82
C ILE A 74 -10.22 -23.97 17.79
N GLU A 75 -10.51 -23.24 18.85
CA GLU A 75 -11.70 -22.39 18.93
C GLU A 75 -11.70 -21.34 17.81
N PHE A 76 -12.89 -20.97 17.34
CA PHE A 76 -13.05 -20.10 16.18
C PHE A 76 -12.32 -18.75 16.33
N VAL A 77 -12.37 -18.13 17.51
CA VAL A 77 -11.71 -16.83 17.78
C VAL A 77 -10.20 -16.96 17.64
N ASN A 78 -9.63 -18.03 18.20
CA ASN A 78 -8.21 -18.32 18.14
C ASN A 78 -7.76 -18.62 16.70
N LEU A 79 -8.56 -19.40 15.96
CA LEU A 79 -8.34 -19.70 14.55
C LEU A 79 -8.41 -18.44 13.67
N PHE A 80 -9.37 -17.56 13.92
CA PHE A 80 -9.49 -16.27 13.23
C PHE A 80 -8.27 -15.37 13.50
N GLY A 81 -7.83 -15.30 14.77
CA GLY A 81 -6.61 -14.60 15.15
C GLY A 81 -5.37 -15.13 14.45
N LEU A 82 -5.22 -16.47 14.36
CA LEU A 82 -4.12 -17.11 13.63
C LEU A 82 -4.14 -16.77 12.14
N TRP A 83 -5.31 -16.81 11.51
CA TRP A 83 -5.48 -16.44 10.10
C TRP A 83 -5.08 -14.98 9.85
N MET A 84 -5.54 -14.06 10.70
CA MET A 84 -5.18 -12.64 10.61
C MET A 84 -3.67 -12.44 10.78
N CYS A 85 -3.08 -13.07 11.79
CA CYS A 85 -1.64 -13.02 12.03
C CYS A 85 -0.85 -13.55 10.82
N TYR A 86 -1.25 -14.72 10.28
CA TYR A 86 -0.62 -15.31 9.10
C TYR A 86 -0.69 -14.40 7.88
N ILE A 87 -1.88 -13.88 7.56
CA ILE A 87 -2.09 -12.99 6.41
C ILE A 87 -1.21 -11.73 6.56
N LEU A 88 -1.20 -11.09 7.73
CA LEU A 88 -0.37 -9.91 7.97
C LEU A 88 1.12 -10.21 7.83
N LEU A 89 1.62 -11.31 8.40
CA LEU A 89 3.01 -11.74 8.27
C LEU A 89 3.36 -12.05 6.81
N ALA A 90 2.51 -12.78 6.10
CA ALA A 90 2.71 -13.11 4.69
C ALA A 90 2.81 -11.85 3.83
N ILE A 91 1.92 -10.88 4.02
CA ILE A 91 1.96 -9.61 3.30
C ILE A 91 3.21 -8.81 3.66
N GLY A 92 3.59 -8.77 4.95
CA GLY A 92 4.83 -8.12 5.39
C GLY A 92 6.07 -8.71 4.72
N ILE A 93 6.16 -10.05 4.66
CA ILE A 93 7.24 -10.78 3.99
C ILE A 93 7.26 -10.47 2.50
N VAL A 94 6.12 -10.61 1.81
CA VAL A 94 6.01 -10.34 0.37
C VAL A 94 6.34 -8.89 0.04
N GLY A 95 5.86 -7.94 0.84
CA GLY A 95 6.12 -6.52 0.66
C GLY A 95 7.59 -6.16 0.86
N GLU A 96 8.25 -6.70 1.89
CA GLU A 96 9.69 -6.50 2.09
C GLU A 96 10.54 -7.13 0.96
N LEU A 97 10.18 -8.34 0.52
CA LEU A 97 10.84 -8.98 -0.62
C LEU A 97 10.64 -8.19 -1.92
N ALA A 98 9.44 -7.65 -2.14
CA ALA A 98 9.16 -6.79 -3.29
C ALA A 98 9.99 -5.51 -3.25
N LEU A 99 10.14 -4.87 -2.08
CA LEU A 99 11.00 -3.69 -1.91
C LEU A 99 12.49 -4.03 -2.14
N LEU A 100 12.94 -5.22 -1.73
CA LEU A 100 14.32 -5.67 -1.99
C LEU A 100 14.56 -5.91 -3.48
N ILE A 101 13.70 -6.70 -4.14
CA ILE A 101 13.90 -7.13 -5.52
C ILE A 101 13.68 -5.97 -6.50
N TYR A 102 12.57 -5.25 -6.32
CA TYR A 102 12.14 -4.24 -7.28
C TYR A 102 12.48 -2.82 -6.86
N GLY A 103 12.93 -2.55 -5.63
CA GLY A 103 13.02 -1.19 -5.08
C GLY A 103 13.94 -0.22 -5.83
N LYS A 104 14.95 -0.71 -6.56
CA LYS A 104 15.92 0.13 -7.28
C LYS A 104 15.26 0.98 -8.37
N THR A 105 14.52 0.36 -9.27
CA THR A 105 13.97 1.02 -10.47
C THR A 105 12.88 2.05 -10.13
N PRO A 106 11.89 1.77 -9.26
CA PRO A 106 10.88 2.71 -8.79
C PRO A 106 11.47 3.88 -8.00
N SER A 107 12.57 3.69 -7.27
CA SER A 107 13.25 4.80 -6.57
C SER A 107 13.81 5.82 -7.56
N VAL A 108 14.41 5.34 -8.65
CA VAL A 108 14.84 6.18 -9.77
C VAL A 108 13.63 6.83 -10.45
N ALA A 109 12.59 6.06 -10.75
CA ALA A 109 11.38 6.57 -11.39
C ALA A 109 10.69 7.68 -10.58
N PHE A 110 10.57 7.50 -9.27
CA PHE A 110 10.03 8.50 -8.35
C PHE A 110 10.83 9.80 -8.39
N SER A 111 12.17 9.69 -8.39
CA SER A 111 13.07 10.83 -8.49
C SER A 111 12.96 11.54 -9.84
N SER A 112 12.88 10.78 -10.93
CA SER A 112 12.70 11.30 -12.28
C SER A 112 11.36 11.99 -12.50
N ILE A 113 10.26 11.46 -11.95
CA ILE A 113 8.94 12.11 -11.99
C ILE A 113 8.98 13.47 -11.30
N LYS A 114 9.63 13.56 -10.15
CA LYS A 114 9.80 14.82 -9.42
C LYS A 114 10.63 15.84 -10.21
N ILE A 115 11.70 15.41 -10.88
CA ILE A 115 12.48 16.29 -11.76
C ILE A 115 11.63 16.76 -12.94
N LEU A 116 10.83 15.87 -13.53
CA LEU A 116 9.93 16.20 -14.62
C LEU A 116 8.85 17.21 -14.18
N GLU A 117 8.24 17.00 -13.02
CA GLU A 117 7.25 17.90 -12.42
C GLU A 117 7.81 19.32 -12.25
N ARG A 118 9.03 19.45 -11.70
CA ARG A 118 9.71 20.74 -11.57
C ARG A 118 9.98 21.42 -12.91
N ARG A 119 10.42 20.66 -13.92
CA ARG A 119 10.65 21.19 -15.28
C ARG A 119 9.35 21.70 -15.91
N LEU A 120 8.26 20.94 -15.76
CA LEU A 120 6.93 21.34 -16.24
C LEU A 120 6.42 22.59 -15.51
N ALA A 121 6.66 22.68 -14.20
CA ALA A 121 6.26 23.83 -13.39
C ALA A 121 7.02 25.11 -13.78
N TRP A 122 8.32 25.02 -14.08
CA TRP A 122 9.11 26.19 -14.50
C TRP A 122 8.69 26.77 -15.84
N ASN A 123 8.20 25.94 -16.76
CA ASN A 123 7.74 26.42 -18.07
C ASN A 123 6.41 27.19 -17.99
N MET A 124 5.70 27.14 -16.85
CA MET A 124 4.46 27.87 -16.64
C MET A 124 4.72 29.21 -15.97
N ILE A 125 4.70 30.29 -16.77
CA ILE A 125 4.93 31.68 -16.30
C ILE A 125 3.82 32.13 -15.33
N THR A 126 2.63 31.52 -15.39
CA THR A 126 1.51 31.92 -14.52
C THR A 126 1.53 31.12 -13.20
N PRO A 127 1.87 31.76 -12.06
CA PRO A 127 1.76 31.11 -10.76
C PRO A 127 0.30 30.73 -10.52
N GLN A 128 0.05 29.42 -10.41
CA GLN A 128 -1.27 28.95 -10.05
C GLN A 128 -1.54 29.35 -8.60
N LYS A 129 -2.40 30.35 -8.39
CA LYS A 129 -2.93 30.69 -7.07
C LYS A 129 -3.78 29.51 -6.59
N THR A 130 -3.15 28.55 -5.90
CA THR A 130 -3.85 27.45 -5.26
C THR A 130 -4.71 28.07 -4.16
N ARG A 131 -6.03 28.06 -4.32
CA ARG A 131 -6.94 28.31 -3.20
C ARG A 131 -6.54 27.36 -2.09
N SER A 132 -6.34 27.89 -0.88
CA SER A 132 -5.95 27.15 0.30
C SER A 132 -7.11 26.29 0.80
N SER A 133 -7.53 25.29 0.02
CA SER A 133 -8.36 24.21 0.54
C SER A 133 -7.50 23.39 1.48
N ILE A 134 -8.00 23.12 2.68
CA ILE A 134 -7.38 22.19 3.63
C ILE A 134 -7.07 20.88 2.89
N ASP A 135 -5.80 20.47 2.92
CA ASP A 135 -5.37 19.23 2.27
C ASP A 135 -5.76 18.02 3.12
N SER A 136 -7.01 17.61 2.97
CA SER A 136 -7.58 16.46 3.67
C SER A 136 -6.81 15.17 3.38
N ALA A 137 -6.30 14.99 2.15
CA ALA A 137 -5.53 13.80 1.78
C ALA A 137 -4.20 13.73 2.54
N GLY A 138 -3.44 14.83 2.58
CA GLY A 138 -2.18 14.90 3.34
C GLY A 138 -2.39 14.69 4.84
N LEU A 139 -3.44 15.28 5.42
CA LEU A 139 -3.78 15.09 6.84
C LEU A 139 -4.09 13.62 7.14
N MET A 140 -4.92 12.98 6.29
CA MET A 140 -5.27 11.58 6.45
C MET A 140 -4.05 10.66 6.33
N LEU A 141 -3.13 10.93 5.40
CA LEU A 141 -1.88 10.16 5.31
C LEU A 141 -1.05 10.25 6.59
N ILE A 142 -0.94 11.44 7.19
CA ILE A 142 -0.23 11.58 8.48
C ILE A 142 -0.90 10.73 9.56
N VAL A 143 -2.23 10.79 9.68
CA VAL A 143 -2.99 9.98 10.65
C VAL A 143 -2.74 8.49 10.41
N ILE A 144 -2.79 8.03 9.16
CA ILE A 144 -2.52 6.63 8.78
C ILE A 144 -1.13 6.19 9.24
N VAL A 145 -0.09 7.01 9.00
CA VAL A 145 1.28 6.68 9.41
C VAL A 145 1.39 6.53 10.93
N PHE A 146 0.79 7.46 11.69
CA PHE A 146 0.78 7.41 13.15
C PHE A 146 0.03 6.19 13.68
N VAL A 147 -1.13 5.88 13.10
CA VAL A 147 -1.93 4.74 13.53
C VAL A 147 -1.21 3.42 13.26
N PHE A 148 -0.56 3.25 12.09
CA PHE A 148 0.24 2.06 11.83
C PHE A 148 1.43 1.93 12.79
N ALA A 149 2.10 3.03 13.15
CA ALA A 149 3.16 3.02 14.14
C ALA A 149 2.64 2.59 15.53
N PHE A 150 1.47 3.09 15.92
CA PHE A 150 0.81 2.74 17.17
C PHE A 150 0.39 1.26 17.23
N TYR A 151 -0.17 0.74 16.14
CA TYR A 151 -0.61 -0.66 16.04
C TYR A 151 0.51 -1.66 16.31
N GLY A 152 1.69 -1.47 15.74
CA GLY A 152 2.83 -2.36 15.95
C GLY A 152 3.22 -2.50 17.42
N CYS A 153 3.04 -1.46 18.22
CA CYS A 153 3.38 -1.45 19.64
C CYS A 153 2.27 -1.99 20.54
N VAL A 154 1.00 -1.74 20.21
CA VAL A 154 -0.13 -2.07 21.10
C VAL A 154 -0.66 -3.48 20.88
N ILE A 155 -0.69 -3.95 19.63
CA ILE A 155 -1.36 -5.22 19.32
C ILE A 155 -0.62 -6.43 19.91
N ILE A 156 0.72 -6.42 19.88
CA ILE A 156 1.51 -7.56 20.30
C ILE A 156 1.37 -7.83 21.80
N PRO A 157 1.57 -6.85 22.71
CA PRO A 157 1.30 -7.05 24.13
C PRO A 157 -0.13 -7.53 24.42
N ALA A 158 -1.13 -6.97 23.71
CA ALA A 158 -2.51 -7.40 23.87
C ALA A 158 -2.70 -8.88 23.46
N THR A 159 -2.19 -9.28 22.29
CA THR A 159 -2.28 -10.67 21.83
C THR A 159 -1.53 -11.65 22.73
N THR A 160 -0.38 -11.25 23.27
CA THR A 160 0.38 -12.07 24.22
C THR A 160 -0.34 -12.21 25.56
N TYR A 161 -0.92 -11.12 26.07
CA TYR A 161 -1.68 -11.13 27.32
C TYR A 161 -2.89 -12.08 27.24
N PHE A 162 -3.65 -12.01 26.14
CA PHE A 162 -4.80 -12.88 25.91
C PHE A 162 -4.45 -14.25 25.29
N ARG A 163 -3.15 -14.57 25.14
CA ARG A 163 -2.66 -15.84 24.57
C ARG A 163 -3.21 -16.14 23.17
N LEU A 164 -3.51 -15.10 22.40
CA LEU A 164 -3.97 -15.19 21.01
C LEU A 164 -2.81 -15.25 20.01
N ASP A 165 -1.58 -15.03 20.46
CA ASP A 165 -0.39 -15.13 19.64
C ASP A 165 -0.12 -16.59 19.19
N PRO A 166 0.55 -16.78 18.03
CA PRO A 166 0.71 -18.09 17.45
C PRO A 166 1.62 -19.03 18.26
N TYR A 167 2.61 -18.52 19.00
CA TYR A 167 3.50 -19.37 19.77
C TYR A 167 2.83 -19.90 21.03
N SER A 168 2.03 -19.08 21.71
CA SER A 168 1.23 -19.47 22.87
C SER A 168 0.21 -20.53 22.50
N GLN A 169 -0.48 -20.36 21.35
CA GLN A 169 -1.38 -21.38 20.83
C GLN A 169 -0.66 -22.67 20.44
N PHE A 170 0.49 -22.56 19.78
CA PHE A 170 1.32 -23.71 19.40
C PHE A 170 1.79 -24.49 20.64
N TYR A 171 2.29 -23.78 21.65
CA TYR A 171 2.74 -24.36 22.91
C TYR A 171 1.60 -25.07 23.64
N HIS A 172 0.44 -24.43 23.77
CA HIS A 172 -0.70 -25.01 24.49
C HIS A 172 -1.29 -26.24 23.80
N LYS A 173 -1.34 -26.25 22.46
CA LYS A 173 -2.04 -27.32 21.72
C LYS A 173 -1.16 -28.53 21.43
N ILE A 174 0.16 -28.35 21.33
CA ILE A 174 1.08 -29.42 20.92
C ILE A 174 1.98 -29.86 22.08
N LEU A 175 2.61 -28.91 22.78
CA LEU A 175 3.63 -29.20 23.79
C LEU A 175 3.03 -29.51 25.16
N LEU A 176 1.98 -28.80 25.59
CA LEU A 176 1.34 -29.02 26.90
C LEU A 176 0.60 -30.36 27.03
N ASN A 177 0.36 -31.09 25.93
CA ASN A 177 -0.11 -32.48 26.01
C ASN A 177 0.97 -33.42 26.58
N THR A 178 2.23 -32.97 26.62
CA THR A 178 3.34 -33.63 27.31
C THR A 178 3.56 -32.92 28.64
N GLN A 179 3.69 -33.65 29.75
CA GLN A 179 3.68 -33.17 31.15
C GLN A 179 4.80 -32.17 31.55
N TYR A 180 5.42 -31.46 30.60
CA TYR A 180 6.59 -30.60 30.79
C TYR A 180 6.24 -29.11 30.88
N ASP A 181 5.42 -28.72 31.85
CA ASP A 181 5.22 -27.29 32.18
C ASP A 181 6.35 -26.81 33.11
N THR A 182 7.54 -26.60 32.52
CA THR A 182 8.72 -26.13 33.24
C THR A 182 8.88 -24.60 33.13
N LEU A 183 9.37 -23.96 34.18
CA LEU A 183 9.63 -22.50 34.21
C LEU A 183 10.51 -22.02 33.03
N PRO A 184 11.59 -22.73 32.62
CA PRO A 184 12.38 -22.35 31.45
C PRO A 184 11.56 -22.30 30.15
N ALA A 185 10.61 -23.21 29.94
CA ALA A 185 9.77 -23.22 28.75
C ALA A 185 8.89 -21.96 28.67
N ARG A 186 8.36 -21.49 29.81
CA ARG A 186 7.58 -20.24 29.90
C ARG A 186 8.42 -19.00 29.59
N ILE A 187 9.68 -18.96 30.06
CA ILE A 187 10.61 -17.85 29.74
C ILE A 187 10.92 -17.83 28.24
N ILE A 188 11.20 -18.99 27.65
CA ILE A 188 11.46 -19.12 26.21
C ILE A 188 10.25 -18.65 25.41
N LEU A 189 9.04 -19.09 25.78
CA LEU A 189 7.80 -18.69 25.13
C LEU A 189 7.57 -17.18 25.22
N LEU A 190 7.74 -16.58 26.40
CA LEU A 190 7.61 -15.13 26.58
C LEU A 190 8.61 -14.37 25.70
N THR A 191 9.84 -14.88 25.59
CA THR A 191 10.87 -14.28 24.73
C THR A 191 10.47 -14.39 23.25
N LEU A 192 9.99 -15.55 22.81
CA LEU A 192 9.48 -15.74 21.45
C LEU A 192 8.31 -14.81 21.13
N ASN A 193 7.41 -14.58 22.10
CA ASN A 193 6.28 -13.66 21.96
C ASN A 193 6.72 -12.21 21.90
N ALA A 194 7.63 -11.79 22.77
CA ALA A 194 8.19 -10.43 22.73
C ALA A 194 8.85 -10.14 21.37
N THR A 195 9.54 -11.13 20.78
CA THR A 195 10.15 -10.97 19.45
C THR A 195 9.15 -10.85 18.29
N LEU A 196 7.85 -11.15 18.47
CA LEU A 196 6.81 -10.89 17.46
C LEU A 196 6.56 -9.40 17.22
N MET A 197 6.98 -8.53 18.15
CA MET A 197 6.94 -7.08 17.98
C MET A 197 7.76 -6.63 16.76
N LEU A 198 8.88 -7.30 16.47
CA LEU A 198 9.75 -6.91 15.36
C LEU A 198 9.07 -7.12 13.99
N PRO A 199 8.53 -8.32 13.64
CA PRO A 199 7.72 -8.50 12.44
C PRO A 199 6.49 -7.59 12.34
N ALA A 200 5.82 -7.32 13.46
CA ALA A 200 4.61 -6.49 13.47
C ALA A 200 4.93 -5.04 13.08
N ILE A 201 5.96 -4.47 13.70
CA ILE A 201 6.44 -3.12 13.37
C ILE A 201 6.94 -3.08 11.92
N GLN A 202 7.69 -4.10 11.49
CA GLN A 202 8.19 -4.22 10.11
C GLN A 202 7.03 -4.17 9.10
N THR A 203 5.99 -4.97 9.34
CA THR A 203 4.79 -5.05 8.49
C THR A 203 4.06 -3.71 8.46
N CYS A 204 3.84 -3.08 9.61
CA CYS A 204 3.19 -1.76 9.71
C CYS A 204 3.98 -0.69 8.94
N ARG A 205 5.32 -0.73 9.01
CA ARG A 205 6.19 0.17 8.25
C ARG A 205 6.05 -0.04 6.75
N VAL A 206 6.04 -1.27 6.25
CA VAL A 206 5.85 -1.56 4.82
C VAL A 206 4.52 -1.01 4.33
N PHE A 207 3.42 -1.27 5.03
CA PHE A 207 2.11 -0.73 4.67
C PHE A 207 2.12 0.80 4.61
N SER A 208 2.71 1.43 5.63
CA SER A 208 2.84 2.88 5.71
C SER A 208 3.64 3.45 4.53
N ILE A 209 4.78 2.85 4.19
CA ILE A 209 5.62 3.24 3.04
C ILE A 209 4.86 3.06 1.72
N VAL A 210 4.26 1.89 1.49
CA VAL A 210 3.54 1.59 0.24
C VAL A 210 2.40 2.58 0.04
N VAL A 211 1.58 2.82 1.06
CA VAL A 211 0.43 3.72 0.99
C VAL A 211 0.86 5.17 0.74
N THR A 212 1.84 5.67 1.49
CA THR A 212 2.28 7.06 1.36
C THR A 212 3.02 7.31 0.05
N ILE A 213 3.95 6.43 -0.35
CA ILE A 213 4.68 6.56 -1.62
C ILE A 213 3.73 6.45 -2.80
N LEU A 214 2.83 5.45 -2.85
CA LEU A 214 1.88 5.31 -3.96
C LEU A 214 0.95 6.52 -4.05
N THR A 215 0.52 7.08 -2.91
CA THR A 215 -0.35 8.25 -2.90
C THR A 215 0.38 9.51 -3.40
N VAL A 216 1.60 9.76 -2.91
CA VAL A 216 2.41 10.90 -3.37
C VAL A 216 2.79 10.75 -4.84
N LEU A 217 3.18 9.55 -5.26
CA LEU A 217 3.50 9.25 -6.65
C LEU A 217 2.28 9.49 -7.56
N SER A 218 1.12 8.98 -7.18
CA SER A 218 -0.13 9.20 -7.92
C SER A 218 -0.43 10.68 -8.08
N ARG A 219 -0.19 11.44 -7.01
CA ARG A 219 -0.41 12.89 -7.04
C ARG A 219 0.57 13.62 -7.94
N LEU A 220 1.86 13.27 -7.91
CA LEU A 220 2.87 13.82 -8.82
C LEU A 220 2.50 13.55 -10.29
N ILE A 221 2.03 12.34 -10.59
CA ILE A 221 1.60 11.97 -11.95
C ILE A 221 0.40 12.81 -12.37
N LEU A 222 -0.61 12.94 -11.50
CA LEU A 222 -1.77 13.79 -11.74
C LEU A 222 -1.37 15.24 -12.02
N ASP A 223 -0.40 15.76 -11.27
CA ASP A 223 0.12 17.11 -11.48
C ASP A 223 0.83 17.24 -12.82
N CYS A 224 1.74 16.32 -13.16
CA CYS A 224 2.39 16.31 -14.47
C CYS A 224 1.37 16.28 -15.62
N VAL A 225 0.37 15.39 -15.56
CA VAL A 225 -0.68 15.29 -16.58
C VAL A 225 -1.51 16.58 -16.64
N ALA A 226 -1.86 17.17 -15.50
CA ALA A 226 -2.61 18.43 -15.45
C ALA A 226 -1.78 19.62 -16.00
N HIS A 227 -0.46 19.63 -15.80
CA HIS A 227 0.43 20.63 -16.39
C HIS A 227 0.47 20.49 -17.91
N LEU A 228 0.68 19.26 -18.41
CA LEU A 228 0.69 18.97 -19.84
C LEU A 228 -0.64 19.31 -20.52
N ASP A 229 -1.76 18.98 -19.88
CA ASP A 229 -3.12 19.31 -20.34
C ASP A 229 -3.37 20.81 -20.52
N ARG A 230 -2.89 21.63 -19.59
CA ARG A 230 -2.99 23.09 -19.74
C ARG A 230 -2.05 23.63 -20.83
N MET A 231 -0.84 23.10 -20.94
CA MET A 231 0.06 23.48 -22.04
C MET A 231 -0.58 23.17 -23.39
N THR A 232 -1.27 22.03 -23.52
CA THR A 232 -2.01 21.67 -24.73
C THR A 232 -3.13 22.67 -25.03
N GLN A 233 -3.80 23.25 -24.04
CA GLN A 233 -4.86 24.24 -24.28
C GLN A 233 -4.36 25.57 -24.83
N VAL A 234 -3.13 25.96 -24.49
CA VAL A 234 -2.54 27.24 -24.93
C VAL A 234 -1.74 27.08 -26.23
N CYS A 235 -1.28 25.86 -26.51
CA CYS A 235 -0.47 25.53 -27.67
C CYS A 235 -1.17 25.85 -29.00
N ARG A 236 -0.48 26.61 -29.85
CA ARG A 236 -0.93 26.93 -31.22
C ARG A 236 0.05 26.48 -32.29
N GLU A 237 1.32 26.31 -31.92
CA GLU A 237 2.39 25.98 -32.85
C GLU A 237 2.70 24.47 -32.86
N ASP A 238 3.14 23.96 -34.02
CA ASP A 238 3.47 22.55 -34.20
C ASP A 238 4.66 22.12 -33.29
N ASP A 239 5.65 22.99 -33.12
CA ASP A 239 6.85 22.75 -32.31
C ASP A 239 6.52 22.63 -30.81
N GLU A 240 5.61 23.48 -30.33
CA GLU A 240 5.12 23.43 -28.94
C GLU A 240 4.39 22.12 -28.66
N MET A 241 3.50 21.69 -29.56
CA MET A 241 2.77 20.44 -29.42
C MET A 241 3.71 19.24 -29.43
N GLU A 242 4.74 19.28 -30.28
CA GLU A 242 5.74 18.21 -30.30
C GLU A 242 6.56 18.17 -29.00
N SER A 243 6.90 19.33 -28.42
CA SER A 243 7.54 19.41 -27.10
C SER A 243 6.67 18.81 -26.00
N ILE A 244 5.36 19.12 -25.99
CA ILE A 244 4.39 18.54 -25.03
C ILE A 244 4.30 17.02 -25.20
N ILE A 245 4.21 16.53 -26.44
CA ILE A 245 4.20 15.10 -26.74
C ILE A 245 5.47 14.42 -26.21
N ARG A 246 6.65 15.02 -26.43
CA ARG A 246 7.93 14.50 -25.92
C ARG A 246 7.95 14.43 -24.39
N GLN A 247 7.41 15.43 -23.70
CA GLN A 247 7.32 15.42 -22.23
C GLN A 247 6.34 14.36 -21.70
N TYR A 248 5.21 14.15 -22.37
CA TYR A 248 4.28 13.07 -22.04
C TYR A 248 4.90 11.68 -22.27
N GLN A 249 5.66 11.50 -23.36
CA GLN A 249 6.43 10.27 -23.60
C GLN A 249 7.50 10.04 -22.53
N ALA A 250 8.18 11.10 -22.07
CA ALA A 250 9.11 10.98 -20.94
C ALA A 250 8.39 10.50 -19.67
N LEU A 251 7.20 11.05 -19.37
CA LEU A 251 6.37 10.58 -18.24
C LEU A 251 5.99 9.10 -18.40
N GLN A 252 5.58 8.66 -19.59
CA GLN A 252 5.27 7.25 -19.86
C GLN A 252 6.47 6.34 -19.63
N ILE A 253 7.65 6.71 -20.13
CA ILE A 253 8.88 5.92 -19.96
C ILE A 253 9.18 5.76 -18.47
N ILE A 254 9.08 6.84 -17.70
CA ILE A 254 9.33 6.79 -16.25
C ILE A 254 8.31 5.88 -15.54
N LEU A 255 7.04 5.89 -15.96
CA LEU A 255 6.03 5.00 -15.39
C LEU A 255 6.24 3.54 -15.77
N ILE A 256 6.66 3.26 -17.00
CA ILE A 256 7.03 1.91 -17.44
C ILE A 256 8.19 1.38 -16.59
N MET A 257 9.17 2.22 -16.25
CA MET A 257 10.26 1.85 -15.34
C MET A 257 9.78 1.47 -13.94
N GLY A 258 8.69 2.06 -13.46
CA GLY A 258 8.11 1.79 -12.13
C GLY A 258 6.98 0.77 -12.12
N ASP A 259 6.56 0.25 -13.27
CA ASP A 259 5.28 -0.45 -13.45
C ASP A 259 5.18 -1.73 -12.59
N GLU A 260 6.26 -2.49 -12.46
CA GLU A 260 6.25 -3.74 -11.69
C GLU A 260 5.90 -3.53 -10.21
N LEU A 261 6.52 -2.54 -9.55
CA LEU A 261 6.24 -2.25 -8.14
C LEU A 261 4.91 -1.50 -7.96
N ILE A 262 4.56 -0.60 -8.88
CA ILE A 262 3.29 0.13 -8.82
C ILE A 262 2.12 -0.84 -8.99
N SER A 263 2.19 -1.72 -9.98
CA SER A 263 1.13 -2.69 -10.27
C SER A 263 0.98 -3.73 -9.16
N LEU A 264 2.09 -4.22 -8.60
CA LEU A 264 2.08 -5.09 -7.42
C LEU A 264 1.52 -4.36 -6.19
N GLY A 265 1.94 -3.11 -5.97
CA GLY A 265 1.47 -2.30 -4.85
C GLY A 265 -0.04 -2.05 -4.91
N ILE A 266 -0.58 -1.74 -6.10
CA ILE A 266 -2.02 -1.61 -6.33
C ILE A 266 -2.73 -2.95 -6.10
N LEU A 267 -2.20 -4.05 -6.61
CA LEU A 267 -2.78 -5.38 -6.44
C LEU A 267 -2.85 -5.77 -4.96
N LEU A 268 -1.74 -5.66 -4.24
CA LEU A 268 -1.67 -5.93 -2.81
C LEU A 268 -2.62 -5.02 -2.04
N PHE A 269 -2.64 -3.72 -2.34
CA PHE A 269 -3.55 -2.78 -1.70
C PHE A 269 -5.02 -3.16 -1.87
N MET A 270 -5.42 -3.57 -3.09
CA MET A 270 -6.80 -3.96 -3.39
C MET A 270 -7.17 -5.32 -2.77
N ILE A 271 -6.30 -6.33 -2.86
CA ILE A 271 -6.60 -7.65 -2.28
C ILE A 271 -6.63 -7.56 -0.76
N VAL A 272 -5.61 -6.97 -0.15
CA VAL A 272 -5.49 -6.85 1.30
C VAL A 272 -6.56 -5.94 1.84
N GLY A 273 -6.82 -4.80 1.19
CA GLY A 273 -7.89 -3.89 1.59
C GLY A 273 -9.26 -4.57 1.56
N PHE A 274 -9.52 -5.42 0.57
CA PHE A 274 -10.78 -6.16 0.46
C PHE A 274 -10.92 -7.19 1.57
N VAL A 275 -9.93 -8.07 1.74
CA VAL A 275 -9.94 -9.13 2.75
C VAL A 275 -10.01 -8.53 4.16
N ALA A 276 -9.20 -7.51 4.43
CA ALA A 276 -9.21 -6.81 5.71
C ALA A 276 -10.57 -6.14 5.98
N ALA A 277 -11.12 -5.39 5.02
CA ALA A 277 -12.42 -4.73 5.22
C ALA A 277 -13.52 -5.75 5.56
N VAL A 278 -13.64 -6.82 4.77
CA VAL A 278 -14.67 -7.85 5.00
C VAL A 278 -14.48 -8.50 6.37
N ALA A 279 -13.25 -8.90 6.70
CA ALA A 279 -12.98 -9.67 7.89
C ALA A 279 -13.04 -8.84 9.19
N PHE A 280 -12.53 -7.60 9.18
CA PHE A 280 -12.61 -6.71 10.35
C PHE A 280 -14.03 -6.20 10.58
N ILE A 281 -14.81 -5.91 9.53
CA ILE A 281 -16.24 -5.57 9.69
C ILE A 281 -16.99 -6.76 10.27
N PHE A 282 -16.80 -7.97 9.72
CA PHE A 282 -17.41 -9.19 10.25
C PHE A 282 -17.04 -9.41 11.73
N ALA A 283 -15.76 -9.33 12.07
CA ALA A 283 -15.30 -9.50 13.45
C ALA A 283 -15.88 -8.44 14.40
N SER A 284 -15.98 -7.18 13.95
CA SER A 284 -16.54 -6.10 14.76
C SER A 284 -18.02 -6.31 15.11
N VAL A 285 -18.81 -6.89 14.22
CA VAL A 285 -20.24 -7.12 14.46
C VAL A 285 -20.48 -8.44 15.16
N LYS A 286 -19.88 -9.53 14.65
CA LYS A 286 -20.23 -10.90 15.04
C LYS A 286 -19.41 -11.41 16.23
N LEU A 287 -18.17 -10.96 16.40
CA LEU A 287 -17.25 -11.43 17.44
C LEU A 287 -17.08 -10.44 18.60
N SER A 288 -17.91 -9.40 18.66
CA SER A 288 -17.83 -8.32 19.66
C SER A 288 -17.85 -8.80 21.12
N HIS A 289 -18.61 -9.86 21.42
CA HIS A 289 -18.76 -10.42 22.76
C HIS A 289 -17.68 -11.44 23.12
N LEU A 290 -16.96 -11.98 22.12
CA LEU A 290 -15.93 -13.01 22.33
C LEU A 290 -14.52 -12.42 22.38
N ILE A 291 -14.32 -11.27 21.72
CA ILE A 291 -12.99 -10.66 21.58
C ILE A 291 -12.71 -9.74 22.77
N PRO A 292 -11.53 -9.83 23.40
CA PRO A 292 -11.15 -8.91 24.47
C PRO A 292 -11.12 -7.45 24.02
N LEU A 293 -11.53 -6.54 24.91
CA LEU A 293 -11.73 -5.12 24.61
C LEU A 293 -10.55 -4.44 23.88
N PRO A 294 -9.26 -4.63 24.27
CA PRO A 294 -8.14 -3.97 23.57
C PRO A 294 -8.02 -4.40 22.11
N ILE A 295 -8.28 -5.66 21.81
CA ILE A 295 -8.23 -6.22 20.46
C ILE A 295 -9.46 -5.80 19.67
N PHE A 296 -10.62 -5.73 20.33
CA PHE A 296 -11.85 -5.23 19.72
C PHE A 296 -11.71 -3.77 19.23
N ILE A 297 -11.09 -2.90 20.04
CA ILE A 297 -10.83 -1.50 19.65
C ILE A 297 -9.92 -1.45 18.40
N TYR A 298 -8.88 -2.28 18.36
CA TYR A 298 -8.02 -2.40 17.18
C TYR A 298 -8.78 -2.85 15.92
N ILE A 299 -9.64 -3.87 16.05
CA ILE A 299 -10.46 -4.36 14.94
C ILE A 299 -11.36 -3.25 14.41
N LEU A 300 -12.02 -2.51 15.30
CA LEU A 300 -12.89 -1.40 14.93
C LEU A 300 -12.12 -0.28 14.23
N SER A 301 -10.93 0.05 14.71
CA SER A 301 -10.11 1.10 14.10
C SER A 301 -9.57 0.69 12.72
N VAL A 302 -9.18 -0.57 12.52
CA VAL A 302 -8.80 -1.07 11.18
C VAL A 302 -10.01 -1.12 10.24
N ALA A 303 -11.18 -1.56 10.72
CA ALA A 303 -12.42 -1.59 9.95
C ALA A 303 -12.82 -0.20 9.44
N ALA A 304 -12.48 0.87 10.18
CA ALA A 304 -12.72 2.25 9.74
C ALA A 304 -11.62 2.78 8.80
N ILE A 305 -10.35 2.52 9.11
CA ILE A 305 -9.21 3.08 8.36
C ILE A 305 -9.09 2.48 6.96
N VAL A 306 -9.31 1.17 6.81
CA VAL A 306 -9.14 0.50 5.51
C VAL A 306 -10.07 1.09 4.43
N PRO A 307 -11.39 1.25 4.66
CA PRO A 307 -12.27 1.94 3.71
C PRO A 307 -11.87 3.38 3.40
N VAL A 308 -11.36 4.13 4.39
CA VAL A 308 -10.86 5.50 4.20
C VAL A 308 -9.65 5.52 3.27
N MET A 309 -8.69 4.60 3.47
CA MET A 309 -7.54 4.45 2.59
C MET A 309 -7.98 4.14 1.15
N ILE A 310 -8.92 3.20 0.98
CA ILE A 310 -9.50 2.86 -0.32
C ILE A 310 -10.16 4.09 -0.97
N GLN A 311 -10.93 4.85 -0.19
CA GLN A 311 -11.62 6.05 -0.65
C GLN A 311 -10.67 7.15 -1.13
N ILE A 312 -9.46 7.22 -0.55
CA ILE A 312 -8.44 8.19 -0.93
C ILE A 312 -7.66 7.70 -2.16
N MET A 313 -7.12 6.48 -2.13
CA MET A 313 -6.20 5.99 -3.15
C MET A 313 -6.90 5.61 -4.46
N LEU A 314 -8.06 4.94 -4.39
CA LEU A 314 -8.72 4.42 -5.59
C LEU A 314 -9.17 5.52 -6.56
N PRO A 315 -9.77 6.64 -6.12
CA PRO A 315 -10.08 7.75 -7.02
C PRO A 315 -8.83 8.41 -7.63
N MET A 316 -7.71 8.45 -6.91
CA MET A 316 -6.46 9.00 -7.45
C MET A 316 -5.95 8.15 -8.61
N PHE A 317 -5.95 6.83 -8.47
CA PHE A 317 -5.54 5.94 -9.57
C PHE A 317 -6.47 6.05 -10.78
N ILE A 318 -7.78 6.16 -10.57
CA ILE A 318 -8.77 6.35 -11.65
C ILE A 318 -8.57 7.70 -12.34
N ALA A 319 -8.35 8.77 -11.56
CA ALA A 319 -8.14 10.12 -12.08
C ALA A 319 -6.91 10.22 -12.99
N ILE A 320 -5.86 9.42 -12.75
CA ILE A 320 -4.68 9.39 -13.63
C ILE A 320 -5.09 8.95 -15.04
N PHE A 321 -5.89 7.90 -15.14
CA PHE A 321 -6.40 7.41 -16.41
C PHE A 321 -7.35 8.41 -17.07
N GLU A 322 -8.32 8.95 -16.32
CA GLU A 322 -9.30 9.91 -16.83
C GLU A 322 -8.61 11.19 -17.34
N ASN A 323 -7.68 11.76 -16.57
CA ASN A 323 -6.95 12.96 -16.97
C ASN A 323 -6.02 12.70 -18.16
N ALA A 324 -5.34 11.55 -18.21
CA ALA A 324 -4.50 11.20 -19.35
C ALA A 324 -5.33 10.98 -20.63
N SER A 325 -6.54 10.43 -20.50
CA SER A 325 -7.47 10.30 -21.63
C SER A 325 -7.99 11.66 -22.11
N ALA A 326 -8.37 12.54 -21.18
CA ALA A 326 -8.83 13.89 -21.47
C ALA A 326 -7.73 14.75 -22.12
N PHE A 327 -6.49 14.63 -21.66
CA PHE A 327 -5.31 15.24 -22.28
C PHE A 327 -5.21 14.86 -23.76
N ARG A 328 -5.33 13.57 -24.08
CA ARG A 328 -5.25 13.08 -25.46
C ARG A 328 -6.40 13.60 -26.31
N ASP A 329 -7.62 13.61 -25.78
CA ASP A 329 -8.81 14.03 -26.51
C ASP A 329 -8.79 15.55 -26.79
N ARG A 330 -8.33 16.36 -25.84
CA ARG A 330 -8.10 17.80 -26.06
C ARG A 330 -6.94 18.05 -27.01
N GLY A 331 -5.87 17.27 -26.92
CA GLY A 331 -4.80 17.27 -27.90
C GLY A 331 -5.33 17.11 -29.32
N ARG A 332 -6.31 16.20 -29.53
CA ARG A 332 -6.96 16.00 -30.84
C ARG A 332 -7.79 17.21 -31.28
N GLN A 333 -8.46 17.88 -30.36
CA GLN A 333 -9.25 19.08 -30.67
C GLN A 333 -8.35 20.24 -31.13
N GLN A 334 -7.17 20.40 -30.54
CA GLN A 334 -6.24 21.47 -30.90
C GLN A 334 -5.56 21.26 -32.26
N LEU A 335 -5.56 20.03 -32.80
CA LEU A 335 -5.03 19.73 -34.14
C LEU A 335 -5.74 20.47 -35.28
N VAL A 336 -6.95 21.01 -35.03
CA VAL A 336 -7.70 21.78 -36.04
C VAL A 336 -6.96 23.06 -36.43
N PHE A 337 -6.18 23.63 -35.51
CA PHE A 337 -5.47 24.90 -35.72
C PHE A 337 -4.03 24.72 -36.24
N MET A 338 -3.58 23.48 -36.40
CA MET A 338 -2.19 23.14 -36.71
C MET A 338 -1.97 22.88 -38.20
N ALA A 339 -0.84 23.35 -38.74
CA ALA A 339 -0.47 23.14 -40.15
C ALA A 339 -0.22 21.64 -40.42
N ASN A 340 0.56 20.98 -39.57
CA ASN A 340 0.93 19.57 -39.72
C ASN A 340 -0.02 18.59 -39.02
N ARG A 341 -1.33 18.86 -39.06
CA ARG A 341 -2.37 18.07 -38.35
C ARG A 341 -2.27 16.56 -38.55
N LYS A 342 -1.92 16.09 -39.76
CA LYS A 342 -1.87 14.64 -40.10
C LYS A 342 -0.71 13.93 -39.38
N TYR A 343 0.44 14.58 -39.29
CA TYR A 343 1.62 14.03 -38.62
C TYR A 343 1.40 13.98 -37.10
N ILE A 344 0.99 15.10 -36.51
CA ILE A 344 0.77 15.21 -35.07
C ILE A 344 -0.38 14.28 -34.62
N ARG A 345 -1.46 14.16 -35.40
CA ARG A 345 -2.55 13.21 -35.13
C ARG A 345 -2.04 11.78 -35.01
N ARG A 346 -1.25 11.31 -35.98
CA ARG A 346 -0.68 9.95 -35.97
C ARG A 346 0.20 9.74 -34.74
N LYS A 347 1.00 10.75 -34.37
CA LYS A 347 1.86 10.71 -33.19
C LYS A 347 1.04 10.66 -31.89
N LEU A 348 -0.02 11.45 -31.78
CA LEU A 348 -0.93 11.45 -30.63
C LEU A 348 -1.74 10.15 -30.50
N GLU A 349 -2.13 9.55 -31.63
CA GLU A 349 -2.84 8.27 -31.68
C GLU A 349 -1.95 7.08 -31.35
N SER A 350 -0.65 7.13 -31.67
CA SER A 350 0.30 6.08 -31.32
C SER A 350 0.69 6.11 -29.83
N MET A 351 0.47 7.23 -29.14
CA MET A 351 0.73 7.31 -27.70
C MET A 351 -0.27 6.47 -26.90
N ARG A 352 0.27 5.57 -26.08
CA ARG A 352 -0.52 4.79 -25.12
C ARG A 352 -1.08 5.71 -24.03
N ILE A 353 -2.35 5.59 -23.69
CA ILE A 353 -2.87 6.33 -22.52
C ILE A 353 -2.17 5.78 -21.28
N ILE A 354 -1.69 6.64 -20.37
CA ILE A 354 -1.15 6.21 -19.09
C ILE A 354 -2.28 5.51 -18.31
N ARG A 355 -2.03 4.26 -17.90
CA ARG A 355 -3.00 3.46 -17.16
C ARG A 355 -2.35 2.89 -15.92
N MET A 356 -3.06 2.97 -14.79
CA MET A 356 -2.70 2.23 -13.59
C MET A 356 -3.35 0.85 -13.65
N GLN A 357 -2.54 -0.20 -13.59
CA GLN A 357 -2.97 -1.59 -13.68
C GLN A 357 -2.60 -2.32 -12.40
N ALA A 358 -3.46 -3.23 -11.95
CA ALA A 358 -3.12 -4.16 -10.89
C ALA A 358 -2.54 -5.41 -11.53
N GLY A 359 -1.34 -5.81 -11.12
CA GLY A 359 -0.61 -6.88 -11.78
C GLY A 359 0.40 -7.57 -10.87
N LEU A 360 0.83 -8.76 -11.29
CA LEU A 360 1.82 -9.58 -10.60
C LEU A 360 2.78 -10.17 -11.65
N PHE A 361 4.09 -9.98 -11.47
CA PHE A 361 5.13 -10.50 -12.39
C PHE A 361 4.90 -10.14 -13.88
N GLY A 362 4.47 -8.91 -14.16
CA GLY A 362 4.18 -8.44 -15.53
C GLY A 362 2.83 -8.91 -16.10
N PHE A 363 2.10 -9.78 -15.41
CA PHE A 363 0.74 -10.14 -15.77
C PHE A 363 -0.26 -9.13 -15.19
N ASN A 364 -1.01 -8.48 -16.07
CA ASN A 364 -2.04 -7.53 -15.68
C ASN A 364 -3.33 -8.28 -15.33
N VAL A 365 -3.75 -8.23 -14.07
CA VAL A 365 -4.95 -8.91 -13.57
C VAL A 365 -6.19 -8.10 -13.90
N PHE A 366 -6.18 -6.79 -13.62
CA PHE A 366 -7.29 -5.90 -13.97
C PHE A 366 -6.87 -4.45 -14.16
N LEU A 367 -7.64 -3.75 -15.00
CA LEU A 367 -7.46 -2.33 -15.28
C LEU A 367 -8.37 -1.49 -14.37
N LEU A 368 -7.79 -0.49 -13.70
CA LEU A 368 -8.55 0.44 -12.88
C LEU A 368 -9.35 1.41 -13.76
N LYS A 369 -10.66 1.14 -13.88
CA LYS A 369 -11.65 2.02 -14.54
C LYS A 369 -12.59 2.62 -13.49
N LYS A 370 -13.37 3.63 -13.88
CA LYS A 370 -14.42 4.24 -13.03
C LYS A 370 -15.37 3.21 -12.40
N ALA A 371 -15.76 2.18 -13.15
CA ALA A 371 -16.61 1.09 -12.67
C ALA A 371 -15.94 0.21 -11.60
N ALA A 372 -14.60 0.16 -11.54
CA ALA A 372 -13.89 -0.64 -10.54
C ALA A 372 -14.19 -0.15 -9.12
N LYS A 373 -14.41 1.15 -8.91
CA LYS A 373 -14.77 1.71 -7.61
C LYS A 373 -16.10 1.18 -7.10
N SER A 374 -17.17 1.29 -7.89
CA SER A 374 -18.50 0.84 -7.48
C SER A 374 -18.55 -0.68 -7.28
N VAL A 375 -17.93 -1.44 -8.19
CA VAL A 375 -17.84 -2.91 -8.07
C VAL A 375 -17.07 -3.33 -6.82
N TYR A 376 -15.98 -2.63 -6.50
CA TYR A 376 -15.17 -2.96 -5.33
C TYR A 376 -15.92 -2.73 -4.00
N TYR A 377 -16.59 -1.59 -3.83
CA TYR A 377 -17.42 -1.35 -2.64
C TYR A 377 -18.62 -2.29 -2.56
N TYR A 378 -19.28 -2.54 -3.70
CA TYR A 378 -20.37 -3.52 -3.78
C TYR A 378 -19.91 -4.91 -3.30
N ASN A 379 -18.75 -5.36 -3.76
CA ASN A 379 -18.19 -6.65 -3.34
C ASN A 379 -17.89 -6.67 -1.85
N ILE A 380 -17.28 -5.63 -1.28
CA ILE A 380 -17.03 -5.58 0.18
C ILE A 380 -18.35 -5.78 0.94
N CYS A 381 -19.40 -5.00 0.62
CA CYS A 381 -20.70 -5.12 1.28
C CYS A 381 -21.34 -6.50 1.07
N ASN A 382 -21.38 -6.99 -0.17
CA ASN A 382 -21.99 -8.27 -0.52
C ASN A 382 -21.31 -9.45 0.20
N TYR A 383 -19.98 -9.49 0.17
CA TYR A 383 -19.23 -10.55 0.87
C TYR A 383 -19.37 -10.43 2.39
N THR A 384 -19.35 -9.22 2.96
CA THR A 384 -19.63 -9.04 4.39
C THR A 384 -21.01 -9.56 4.76
N ILE A 385 -22.08 -9.23 4.01
CA ILE A 385 -23.43 -9.74 4.26
C ILE A 385 -23.46 -11.27 4.18
N ASN A 386 -22.86 -11.85 3.14
CA ASN A 386 -22.82 -13.30 2.97
C ASN A 386 -22.06 -13.99 4.12
N THR A 387 -20.93 -13.44 4.57
CA THR A 387 -20.18 -13.97 5.72
C THR A 387 -20.96 -13.82 7.04
N MET A 388 -21.72 -12.73 7.22
CA MET A 388 -22.57 -12.53 8.38
C MET A 388 -23.73 -13.54 8.45
N LEU A 389 -24.27 -13.94 7.30
CA LEU A 389 -25.37 -14.91 7.20
C LEU A 389 -24.89 -16.37 7.29
N SER A 390 -23.67 -16.68 6.84
CA SER A 390 -23.16 -18.05 6.81
C SER A 390 -22.73 -18.58 8.18
N VAL A 391 -22.26 -17.72 9.08
CA VAL A 391 -21.73 -18.13 10.38
C VAL A 391 -22.81 -18.05 11.46
N LYS A 392 -23.33 -19.22 11.85
CA LYS A 392 -24.10 -19.37 13.09
C LYS A 392 -23.11 -19.59 14.24
N LEU A 393 -22.98 -18.59 15.12
CA LEU A 393 -22.31 -18.77 16.41
C LEU A 393 -23.31 -19.49 17.31
N SER A 394 -23.06 -20.77 17.56
CA SER A 394 -23.80 -21.62 18.50
C SER A 394 -23.25 -21.50 19.90
#